data_AF-A0A1C3CU02-F1
#
_entry.id   AF-A0A1C3CU02-F1
#
_cell.length_a   1.000
_cell.length_b   1.000
_cell.length_c   1.000
_cell.angle_alpha   90.00
_cell.angle_beta   90.00
_cell.angle_gamma   90.00
#
_symmetry.space_group_name_H-M   'P 1'
#
loop_
_entity.id
_entity.type
_entity.pdbx_description
1 polymer ?
#
loop_
_entity_poly.entity_id
_entity_poly.type
_entity_poly.pdbx_seq_one_letter_code
_entity_poly.pdbx_strand_id
1 'polypeptide(L)' 'MDILHSITKTISALPAGEKWEITAQNLWLSRADFQSISVYLCRESEKGHFSITHTADLSIPIGNTSLWVTKH' A
#
# COMPACT_ATOMS: atom_id res chain seq x y z
N MET A 1 17.67 6.21 2.77
CA MET A 1 16.66 5.22 3.21
C MET A 1 15.51 5.30 2.24
N ASP A 2 15.16 4.17 1.63
CA ASP A 2 14.20 4.11 0.52
C ASP A 2 12.86 3.63 1.08
N ILE A 3 11.84 4.50 1.09
CA ILE A 3 10.54 4.20 1.71
C ILE A 3 9.87 2.99 1.04
N LEU A 4 10.07 2.80 -0.26
CA LEU A 4 9.61 1.63 -1.00
C LEU A 4 10.26 0.36 -0.44
N HIS A 5 11.57 0.38 -0.20
CA HIS A 5 12.28 -0.76 0.37
C HIS A 5 11.74 -1.13 1.77
N SER A 6 11.46 -0.13 2.61
CA SER A 6 10.85 -0.36 3.93
C SER A 6 9.47 -0.99 3.81
N ILE A 7 8.62 -0.47 2.91
CA ILE A 7 7.27 -1.01 2.67
C ILE A 7 7.34 -2.46 2.16
N THR A 8 8.13 -2.73 1.13
CA THR A 8 8.27 -4.08 0.56
C THR A 8 8.85 -5.06 1.58
N LYS A 9 9.78 -4.63 2.44
CA LYS A 9 10.32 -5.45 3.52
C LYS A 9 9.26 -5.77 4.57
N THR A 10 8.44 -4.79 4.97
CA THR A 10 7.32 -5.02 5.88
C THR A 10 6.32 -6.00 5.28
N ILE A 11 5.92 -5.81 4.01
CA ILE A 11 5.01 -6.73 3.31
C ILE A 11 5.59 -8.15 3.27
N SER A 12 6.89 -8.26 2.99
CA SER A 12 7.59 -9.56 2.95
C SER A 12 7.64 -10.23 4.33
N ALA A 13 7.76 -9.43 5.40
CA ALA A 13 7.78 -9.90 6.79
C ALA A 13 6.38 -10.22 7.34
N LEU A 14 5.30 -9.79 6.70
CA LEU A 14 3.94 -10.17 7.11
C LEU A 14 3.76 -11.70 7.04
N PRO A 15 3.05 -12.30 7.99
CA PRO A 15 2.53 -13.65 7.87
C PRO A 15 1.58 -13.80 6.66
N ALA A 16 1.55 -14.99 6.06
CA ALA A 16 0.60 -15.31 5.00
C ALA A 16 -0.84 -15.22 5.53
N GLY A 17 -1.71 -14.53 4.80
CA GLY A 17 -3.09 -14.24 5.19
C GLY A 17 -3.26 -12.99 6.06
N GLU A 18 -2.18 -12.34 6.50
CA GLU A 18 -2.27 -11.11 7.28
C GLU A 18 -2.53 -9.88 6.41
N LYS A 19 -3.27 -8.93 6.98
CA LYS A 19 -3.62 -7.66 6.34
C LYS A 19 -2.88 -6.51 7.03
N TRP A 20 -2.29 -5.64 6.24
CA TRP A 20 -1.63 -4.45 6.71
C TRP A 20 -2.25 -3.21 6.09
N GLU A 21 -2.65 -2.26 6.94
CA GLU A 21 -3.14 -0.96 6.50
C GLU A 21 -1.96 0.00 6.31
N ILE A 22 -1.81 0.49 5.08
CA ILE A 22 -0.83 1.50 4.73
C ILE A 22 -1.56 2.81 4.53
N THR A 23 -1.20 3.83 5.31
CA THR A 23 -1.73 5.18 5.17
C THR A 23 -0.60 6.18 4.92
N ALA A 24 -0.88 7.25 4.18
CA ALA A 24 0.07 8.34 3.94
C ALA A 24 0.56 8.96 5.25
N GLN A 25 -0.33 9.06 6.24
CA GLN A 25 -0.05 9.61 7.57
C GLN A 25 0.93 8.72 8.36
N ASN A 26 0.71 7.40 8.36
CA ASN A 26 1.59 6.46 9.05
C ASN A 26 3.00 6.42 8.47
N LEU A 27 3.12 6.68 7.16
CA LEU A 27 4.39 6.71 6.45
C LEU A 27 5.01 8.11 6.32
N TRP A 28 4.37 9.14 6.87
CA TRP A 28 4.82 10.53 6.78
C TRP A 28 5.05 10.98 5.33
N LEU A 29 4.17 10.54 4.43
CA LEU A 29 4.25 10.80 3.00
C LEU A 29 3.28 11.90 2.58
N SER A 30 3.68 12.65 1.55
CA SER A 30 2.72 13.49 0.84
C SER A 30 1.69 12.63 0.12
N ARG A 31 0.53 13.21 -0.19
CA ARG A 31 -0.50 12.53 -0.97
C ARG A 31 -0.01 12.13 -2.37
N ALA A 32 0.85 12.93 -3.00
CA ALA A 32 1.40 12.64 -4.32
C ALA A 32 2.37 11.44 -4.27
N ASP A 33 3.21 11.39 -3.23
CA ASP A 33 4.11 10.24 -3.01
C ASP A 33 3.30 8.98 -2.71
N PHE A 34 2.28 9.08 -1.85
CA PHE A 34 1.42 7.95 -1.53
C PHE A 34 0.69 7.39 -2.76
N GLN A 35 0.20 8.26 -3.65
CA GLN A 35 -0.41 7.83 -4.91
C GLN A 35 0.58 7.08 -5.81
N SER A 36 1.81 7.60 -5.93
CA SER A 36 2.88 6.95 -6.70
C SER A 36 3.24 5.57 -6.14
N ILE A 37 3.35 5.46 -4.81
CA ILE A 37 3.60 4.20 -4.11
C ILE A 37 2.43 3.23 -4.28
N SER A 38 1.19 3.73 -4.18
CA SER A 38 0.00 2.90 -4.36
C SER A 38 -0.03 2.26 -5.75
N VAL A 39 0.29 3.03 -6.79
CA VAL A 39 0.40 2.52 -8.17
C VAL A 39 1.53 1.50 -8.29
N TYR A 40 2.69 1.77 -7.68
CA TYR A 40 3.81 0.82 -7.68
C TYR A 40 3.42 -0.50 -7.01
N LEU A 41 2.85 -0.44 -5.80
CA LEU A 41 2.45 -1.63 -5.06
C LEU A 41 1.36 -2.40 -5.81
N CYS A 42 0.42 -1.73 -6.48
CA CYS A 42 -0.61 -2.39 -7.30
C CYS A 42 0.03 -3.22 -8.40
N ARG A 43 1.02 -2.67 -9.12
CA ARG A 43 1.78 -3.41 -10.13
C ARG A 43 2.56 -4.58 -9.51
N GLU A 44 3.13 -4.37 -8.33
CA GLU A 44 3.88 -5.43 -7.64
C GLU A 44 2.97 -6.56 -7.15
N SER A 45 1.72 -6.26 -6.81
CA SER A 45 0.71 -7.24 -6.43
C SER A 45 0.30 -8.17 -7.59
N GLU A 46 0.42 -7.72 -8.84
CA GLU A 46 0.19 -8.55 -10.04
C GLU A 46 1.17 -9.72 -10.14
N LYS A 47 2.32 -9.65 -9.45
CA LYS A 47 3.28 -10.76 -9.35
C LYS A 47 2.79 -11.91 -8.45
N GLY A 48 1.70 -11.72 -7.71
CA GLY A 48 1.02 -12.77 -6.92
C GLY A 48 1.56 -12.97 -5.50
N HIS A 49 2.50 -12.14 -5.01
CA HIS A 49 3.03 -12.24 -3.64
C HIS A 49 2.07 -11.68 -2.58
N PHE A 50 1.21 -10.75 -2.97
CA PHE A 50 0.24 -10.10 -2.11
C PHE A 50 -0.86 -9.48 -2.99
N SER A 51 -1.97 -9.07 -2.40
CA SER A 51 -3.04 -8.32 -3.06
C SER A 51 -3.28 -6.98 -2.39
N ILE A 52 -3.72 -6.00 -3.17
CA ILE A 52 -4.08 -4.69 -2.67
C ILE A 52 -5.57 -4.49 -2.73
N THR A 53 -6.12 -3.96 -1.64
CA THR A 53 -7.49 -3.46 -1.59
C THR A 53 -7.43 -1.98 -1.24
N HIS A 54 -7.75 -1.13 -2.19
CA HIS A 54 -7.94 0.29 -1.90
C HIS A 54 -9.16 0.44 -1.00
N THR A 55 -9.03 1.17 0.12
CA THR A 55 -10.19 1.70 0.84
C THR A 55 -10.79 2.81 -0.03
N ALA A 56 -11.50 2.40 -1.07
CA ALA A 56 -12.23 3.31 -1.92
C ALA A 56 -13.46 3.78 -1.14
N ASP A 57 -13.31 4.89 -0.43
CA ASP A 57 -14.45 5.77 -0.26
C ASP A 57 -14.69 6.41 -1.64
N LEU A 58 -15.47 5.72 -2.47
CA LEU A 58 -15.80 6.08 -3.86
C LEU A 58 -16.47 7.47 -3.98
N SER A 59 -16.71 8.15 -2.85
CA SER A 59 -17.33 9.47 -2.76
C SER A 59 -16.34 10.64 -2.66
N ILE A 60 -15.02 10.39 -2.58
CA ILE A 60 -14.05 11.47 -2.28
C ILE A 60 -13.17 11.78 -3.51
N PRO A 61 -13.36 12.92 -4.20
CA PRO A 61 -12.49 13.36 -5.31
C PRO A 61 -11.06 13.70 -4.85
N ILE A 62 -10.84 13.76 -3.53
CA ILE A 62 -9.54 13.83 -2.88
C ILE A 62 -9.03 12.39 -2.72
N GLY A 63 -8.62 11.79 -3.84
CA GLY A 63 -8.02 10.45 -3.96
C GLY A 63 -7.24 9.91 -2.75
N ASN A 64 -7.37 8.59 -2.61
CA ASN A 64 -7.17 7.82 -1.40
C ASN A 64 -5.77 8.00 -0.79
N THR A 65 -5.73 8.14 0.53
CA THR A 65 -4.50 8.19 1.34
C THR A 65 -4.30 6.93 2.18
N SER A 66 -5.07 5.87 1.88
CA SER A 66 -5.04 4.60 2.59
C SER A 66 -5.26 3.43 1.62
N LEU A 67 -4.58 2.31 1.88
CA LEU A 67 -4.75 1.04 1.17
C LEU A 67 -4.47 -0.13 2.11
N TRP A 68 -5.10 -1.27 1.83
CA TRP A 68 -4.82 -2.53 2.51
C TRP A 68 -3.95 -3.42 1.63
N VAL A 69 -2.92 -4.00 2.24
CA VAL A 69 -2.12 -5.07 1.65
C VAL A 69 -2.46 -6.38 2.34
N THR A 70 -2.81 -7.40 1.58
CA THR A 70 -3.03 -8.77 2.10
C THR A 70 -1.96 -9.68 1.51
N LYS A 71 -1.15 -10.33 2.34
CA LYS A 71 -0.15 -11.28 1.85
C LYS A 71 -0.78 -12.65 1.58
N HIS A 72 -0.35 -13.33 0.50
CA HIS A 72 -0.71 -14.72 0.19
C HIS A 72 0.33 -15.70 0.70
#